data_AF-A0A0D2S6M7-F1
#
_entry.id   AF-A0A0D2S6M7-F1
#
_cell.length_a   1.000
_cell.length_b   1.000
_cell.length_c   1.000
_cell.angle_alpha   90.00
_cell.angle_beta   90.00
_cell.angle_gamma   90.00
#
_symmetry.space_group_name_H-M   'P 1'
#
loop_
_entity.id
_entity.type
_entity.pdbx_description
1 polymer ?
#
loop_
_entity_poly.entity_id
_entity_poly.type
_entity_poly.pdbx_seq_one_letter_code
_entity_poly.pdbx_strand_id
1 'polypeptide(L)'
;MIQSSLDKRLAMWEKYCLRHCFTVPEGFSLPKNDELLASSSTIQDALADPDVDAELDSLRNKLTLVGAETDKLNSELKELERQSASSGHCAGLINEALQLYEDTSVQDMFQEMMQTATELRVKMKKLKTRQAEKMEHERAERIHNSLTDYFTVNPKKGLSNAKLDDLHEFLAELKKM
;
A
#
# COMPACT_ATOMS: atom_id res chain seq x y z
N MET A 1 42.69 -19.17 3.52
CA MET A 1 43.96 -19.23 4.28
C MET A 1 43.75 -19.44 5.79
N ILE A 2 42.76 -18.77 6.41
CA ILE A 2 42.44 -18.95 7.83
C ILE A 2 41.87 -20.35 8.12
N GLN A 3 40.87 -20.79 7.35
CA GLN A 3 40.23 -22.11 7.52
C GLN A 3 41.24 -23.27 7.45
N SER A 4 42.06 -23.33 6.40
CA SER A 4 43.11 -24.35 6.26
C SER A 4 44.11 -24.39 7.42
N SER A 5 44.41 -23.23 8.03
CA SER A 5 45.30 -23.14 9.19
C SER A 5 44.63 -23.62 10.49
N LEU A 6 43.32 -23.42 10.60
CA LEU A 6 42.51 -23.86 11.73
C LEU A 6 42.31 -25.38 11.66
N ASP A 7 41.92 -25.90 10.49
CA ASP A 7 41.72 -27.32 10.25
C ASP A 7 42.98 -28.13 10.58
N LYS A 8 44.16 -27.64 10.14
CA LYS A 8 45.44 -28.29 10.45
C LYS A 8 45.71 -28.33 11.96
N ARG A 9 45.38 -27.27 12.70
CA ARG A 9 45.57 -27.20 14.16
C ARG A 9 44.58 -28.08 14.90
N LEU A 10 43.31 -28.09 14.48
CA LEU A 10 42.28 -28.95 15.06
C LEU A 10 42.59 -30.43 14.82
N ALA A 11 43.06 -30.80 13.63
CA ALA A 11 43.47 -32.17 13.34
C ALA A 11 44.65 -32.64 14.21
N MET A 12 45.60 -31.74 14.51
CA MET A 12 46.69 -32.06 15.46
C MET A 12 46.16 -32.23 16.89
N TRP A 13 45.22 -31.38 17.31
CA TRP A 13 44.58 -31.46 18.62
C TRP A 13 43.77 -32.75 18.79
N GLU A 14 42.95 -33.09 17.81
CA GLU A 14 42.17 -34.34 17.78
C GLU A 14 43.10 -35.56 17.94
N LYS A 15 44.16 -35.61 17.12
CA LYS A 15 45.16 -36.67 17.17
C LYS A 15 45.85 -36.76 18.53
N TYR A 16 46.13 -35.63 19.18
CA TYR A 16 46.72 -35.59 20.50
C TYR A 16 45.74 -36.13 21.56
N CYS A 17 44.51 -35.64 21.58
CA CYS A 17 43.47 -36.07 22.52
C CYS A 17 43.22 -37.59 22.42
N LEU A 18 43.09 -38.11 21.19
CA LEU A 18 42.84 -39.53 20.95
C LEU A 18 44.01 -40.44 21.35
N ARG A 19 45.22 -39.90 21.46
CA ARG A 19 46.44 -40.67 21.80
C ARG A 19 46.84 -40.57 23.27
N HIS A 20 46.44 -39.49 23.93
CA HIS A 20 46.98 -39.14 25.25
C HIS A 20 45.93 -38.83 26.31
N CYS A 21 44.75 -38.32 25.91
CA CYS A 21 43.71 -37.94 26.86
C CYS A 21 42.66 -39.05 27.02
N PHE A 22 42.28 -39.69 25.91
CA PHE A 22 41.21 -40.69 25.87
C PHE A 22 41.69 -42.11 25.60
N THR A 23 43.00 -42.36 25.65
CA THR A 23 43.57 -43.72 25.52
C THR A 23 43.87 -44.29 26.89
N VAL A 24 43.54 -45.57 27.09
CA VAL A 24 44.00 -46.32 28.27
C VAL A 24 45.49 -46.61 28.11
N PRO A 25 46.36 -46.24 29.08
CA PRO A 25 47.79 -46.50 28.99
C PRO A 25 48.09 -47.99 28.85
N GLU A 26 49.17 -48.31 28.13
CA GLU A 26 49.60 -49.69 27.92
C GLU A 26 49.93 -50.37 29.27
N GLY A 27 49.41 -51.58 29.47
CA GLY A 27 49.50 -52.30 30.74
C GLY A 27 48.33 -52.06 31.70
N PHE A 28 47.45 -51.11 31.41
CA PHE A 28 46.16 -50.98 32.10
C PHE A 28 45.07 -51.59 31.23
N SER A 29 44.31 -52.51 31.81
CA SER A 29 43.10 -53.03 31.20
C SER A 29 41.93 -52.67 32.09
N LEU A 30 40.82 -52.28 31.46
CA LEU A 30 39.55 -52.21 32.19
C LEU A 30 39.25 -53.63 32.71
N PRO A 31 38.90 -53.79 34.00
CA PRO A 31 38.45 -55.09 34.51
C PRO A 31 37.31 -55.57 33.62
N LYS A 32 37.39 -56.83 33.15
CA LYS A 32 36.26 -57.43 32.43
C LYS A 32 35.09 -57.48 33.41
N ASN A 33 33.92 -56.96 33.00
CA ASN A 33 32.72 -56.89 33.84
C ASN A 33 32.32 -58.22 34.50
N ASP A 34 32.80 -59.36 33.98
CA ASP A 34 32.54 -60.69 34.54
C ASP A 34 33.13 -60.89 35.96
N GLU A 35 34.27 -60.26 36.30
CA GLU A 35 34.87 -60.37 37.64
C GLU A 35 34.20 -59.46 38.67
N LEU A 36 33.60 -58.35 38.23
CA LEU A 36 32.78 -57.49 39.08
C LEU A 36 31.45 -58.17 39.42
N LEU A 37 30.82 -58.87 38.48
CA LEU A 37 29.53 -59.56 38.69
C LEU A 37 29.57 -60.66 39.77
N ALA A 38 30.69 -61.39 39.88
CA ALA A 38 30.83 -62.44 40.90
C ALA A 38 30.96 -61.89 42.33
N SER A 39 31.41 -60.64 42.47
CA SER A 39 31.57 -59.94 43.76
C SER A 39 30.44 -58.95 44.06
N SER A 40 29.59 -58.66 43.05
CA SER A 40 28.56 -57.60 43.09
C SER A 40 27.16 -58.12 43.38
N SER A 41 26.97 -59.37 43.80
CA SER A 41 25.65 -59.86 44.23
C SER A 41 25.05 -59.00 45.36
N THR A 42 25.90 -58.30 46.14
CA THR A 42 25.47 -57.33 47.16
C THR A 42 25.28 -55.90 46.61
N ILE A 43 25.73 -55.62 45.39
CA ILE A 43 25.67 -54.30 44.73
C ILE A 43 24.46 -54.20 43.79
N GLN A 44 23.95 -55.32 43.26
CA GLN A 44 22.75 -55.29 42.40
C GLN A 44 21.49 -54.78 43.12
N ASP A 45 21.30 -55.11 44.40
CA ASP A 45 20.22 -54.54 45.24
C ASP A 45 20.45 -53.06 45.61
N ALA A 46 21.68 -52.55 45.49
CA ALA A 46 22.03 -51.15 45.73
C ALA A 46 22.04 -50.29 44.45
N LEU A 47 21.91 -50.90 43.27
CA LEU A 47 21.87 -50.20 41.97
C LEU A 47 20.45 -49.92 41.48
N ALA A 48 19.47 -50.67 41.98
CA ALA A 48 18.05 -50.36 41.81
C ALA A 48 17.63 -49.37 42.91
N ASP A 49 18.16 -48.15 42.85
CA ASP A 49 17.69 -47.06 43.71
C ASP A 49 16.39 -46.50 43.08
N PRO A 50 15.22 -46.81 43.65
CA PRO A 50 13.94 -46.37 43.09
C PRO A 50 13.81 -44.84 43.06
N ASP A 51 14.58 -44.11 43.87
CA ASP A 51 14.59 -42.63 43.87
C ASP A 51 15.30 -42.09 42.63
N VAL A 52 16.44 -42.68 42.26
CA VAL A 52 17.19 -42.33 41.04
C VAL A 52 16.38 -42.66 39.79
N ASP A 53 15.71 -43.81 39.78
CA ASP A 53 14.84 -44.19 38.66
C ASP A 53 13.64 -43.22 38.53
N ALA A 54 13.03 -42.82 39.66
CA ALA A 54 11.96 -41.84 39.68
C ALA A 54 12.42 -40.44 39.21
N GLU A 55 13.63 -40.01 39.60
CA GLU A 55 14.22 -38.76 39.13
C GLU A 55 14.50 -38.81 37.62
N LEU A 56 15.01 -39.93 37.12
CA LEU A 56 15.28 -40.13 35.71
C LEU A 56 13.99 -40.08 34.87
N ASP A 57 12.91 -40.70 35.34
CA ASP A 57 11.61 -40.64 34.70
C ASP A 57 11.00 -39.23 34.77
N SER A 58 11.17 -38.52 35.88
CA SER A 58 10.81 -37.10 36.01
C SER A 58 11.54 -36.22 34.97
N LEU A 59 12.85 -36.42 34.80
CA LEU A 59 13.65 -35.70 33.80
C LEU A 59 13.24 -36.04 32.37
N ARG A 60 12.98 -37.32 32.07
CA ARG A 60 12.46 -37.75 30.76
C ARG A 60 11.12 -37.08 30.44
N ASN A 61 10.21 -37.03 31.41
CA ASN A 61 8.91 -36.37 31.24
C ASN A 61 9.05 -34.85 31.06
N LYS A 62 9.97 -34.20 31.79
CA LYS A 62 10.26 -32.77 31.57
C LYS A 62 10.87 -32.54 30.19
N LEU A 63 11.74 -33.42 29.72
CA LEU A 63 12.34 -33.33 28.39
C LEU A 63 11.29 -33.48 27.28
N THR A 64 10.36 -34.43 27.41
CA THR A 64 9.27 -34.59 26.43
C THR A 64 8.33 -33.38 26.42
N LEU A 65 8.01 -32.82 27.59
CA LEU A 65 7.21 -31.61 27.70
C LEU A 65 7.89 -30.40 27.03
N VAL A 66 9.16 -30.13 27.37
CA VAL A 66 9.94 -29.04 26.76
C VAL A 66 10.11 -29.26 25.26
N GLY A 67 10.26 -30.51 24.81
CA GLY A 67 10.30 -30.86 23.40
C GLY A 67 9.01 -30.44 22.67
N ALA A 68 7.85 -30.80 23.21
CA ALA A 68 6.55 -30.41 22.65
C ALA A 68 6.34 -28.88 22.64
N GLU A 69 6.75 -28.18 23.70
CA GLU A 69 6.70 -26.71 23.75
C GLU A 69 7.64 -26.07 22.70
N THR A 70 8.82 -26.64 22.51
CA THR A 70 9.79 -26.18 21.50
C THR A 70 9.24 -26.35 20.10
N ASP A 71 8.62 -27.50 19.79
CA ASP A 71 8.00 -27.75 18.49
C ASP A 71 6.85 -26.78 18.21
N LYS A 72 6.03 -26.49 19.23
CA LYS A 72 4.97 -25.49 19.14
C LYS A 72 5.53 -24.10 18.88
N LEU A 73 6.52 -23.66 19.66
CA LEU A 73 7.13 -22.34 19.50
C LEU A 73 7.79 -22.18 18.13
N ASN A 74 8.47 -23.21 17.64
CA ASN A 74 9.09 -23.20 16.31
C ASN A 74 8.04 -23.11 15.19
N SER A 75 6.87 -23.74 15.37
CA SER A 75 5.75 -23.63 14.45
C SER A 75 5.16 -22.21 14.44
N GLU A 76 5.00 -21.59 15.61
CA GLU A 76 4.56 -20.18 15.72
C GLU A 76 5.56 -19.21 15.09
N LEU A 77 6.87 -19.44 15.26
CA LEU A 77 7.92 -18.62 14.67
C LEU A 77 7.87 -18.66 13.14
N LYS A 78 7.73 -19.86 12.54
CA LYS A 78 7.57 -20.01 11.08
C LYS A 78 6.32 -19.30 10.55
N GLU A 79 5.23 -19.35 11.30
CA GLU A 79 4.00 -18.64 10.92
C GLU A 79 4.19 -17.12 10.94
N LEU A 80 4.85 -16.59 11.98
CA LEU A 80 5.19 -15.18 12.08
C LEU A 80 6.15 -14.73 10.97
N GLU A 81 7.14 -15.54 10.62
CA GLU A 81 8.06 -15.25 9.50
C GLU A 81 7.29 -15.15 8.18
N ARG A 82 6.37 -16.09 7.92
CA ARG A 82 5.49 -16.05 6.74
C ARG A 82 4.61 -14.80 6.71
N GLN A 83 4.02 -14.43 7.85
CA GLN A 83 3.20 -13.23 7.96
C GLN A 83 4.03 -11.96 7.75
N SER A 84 5.24 -11.91 8.30
CA SER A 84 6.16 -10.78 8.12
C SER A 84 6.57 -10.62 6.65
N ALA A 85 6.92 -11.71 5.97
CA ALA A 85 7.24 -11.69 4.54
C ALA A 85 6.07 -11.22 3.68
N SER A 86 4.85 -11.71 3.96
CA SER A 86 3.62 -11.29 3.28
C SER A 86 3.30 -9.81 3.52
N SER A 87 3.45 -9.35 4.76
CA SER A 87 3.28 -7.94 5.14
C SER A 87 4.26 -7.02 4.40
N GLY A 88 5.54 -7.41 4.34
CA GLY A 88 6.54 -6.69 3.57
C GLY A 88 6.21 -6.61 2.08
N HIS A 89 5.71 -7.70 1.50
CA HIS A 89 5.24 -7.71 0.11
C HIS A 89 4.04 -6.78 -0.12
N CYS A 90 3.05 -6.82 0.79
CA CYS A 90 1.88 -5.94 0.73
C CYS A 90 2.27 -4.46 0.84
N ALA A 91 3.17 -4.12 1.78
CA ALA A 91 3.70 -2.77 1.90
C ALA A 91 4.41 -2.32 0.62
N GLY A 92 5.16 -3.22 -0.03
CA GLY A 92 5.77 -2.97 -1.34
C GLY A 92 4.74 -2.66 -2.43
N LEU A 93 3.69 -3.48 -2.54
CA LEU A 93 2.60 -3.27 -3.52
C LEU A 93 1.84 -1.96 -3.28
N ILE A 94 1.56 -1.62 -2.02
CA ILE A 94 0.91 -0.35 -1.67
C ILE A 94 1.80 0.83 -2.07
N ASN A 95 3.10 0.73 -1.82
CA ASN A 95 4.05 1.78 -2.19
C ASN A 95 4.18 1.94 -3.71
N GLU A 96 4.20 0.84 -4.46
CA GLU A 96 4.19 0.86 -5.93
C GLU A 96 2.90 1.50 -6.47
N ALA A 97 1.74 1.14 -5.91
CA ALA A 97 0.47 1.76 -6.27
C ALA A 97 0.46 3.28 -5.96
N LEU A 98 1.05 3.70 -4.83
CA LEU A 98 1.19 5.12 -4.49
C LEU A 98 2.13 5.85 -5.46
N GLN A 99 3.26 5.25 -5.82
CA GLN A 99 4.16 5.81 -6.83
C GLN A 99 3.46 6.02 -8.17
N LEU A 100 2.56 5.12 -8.58
CA LEU A 100 1.75 5.37 -9.78
C LEU A 100 0.92 6.65 -9.67
N TYR A 101 0.41 7.03 -8.50
CA TYR A 101 -0.31 8.30 -8.34
C TYR A 101 0.60 9.53 -8.26
N GLU A 102 1.86 9.37 -7.83
CA GLU A 102 2.85 10.45 -7.79
C GLU A 102 3.52 10.67 -9.16
N ASP A 103 3.88 9.61 -9.87
CA ASP A 103 4.49 9.65 -11.20
C ASP A 103 3.46 9.95 -12.30
N THR A 104 2.23 9.48 -12.14
CA THR A 104 1.16 9.87 -13.06
C THR A 104 0.69 11.26 -12.63
N SER A 105 0.91 12.24 -13.49
CA SER A 105 0.44 13.63 -13.47
C SER A 105 -1.10 13.77 -13.39
N VAL A 106 -1.80 12.86 -12.70
CA VAL A 106 -3.25 12.86 -12.51
C VAL A 106 -3.67 14.11 -11.76
N GLN A 107 -2.91 14.54 -10.77
CA GLN A 107 -3.16 15.77 -10.03
C GLN A 107 -3.09 16.99 -10.96
N ASP A 108 -2.02 17.12 -11.75
CA ASP A 108 -1.86 18.25 -12.68
C ASP A 108 -2.87 18.19 -13.82
N MET A 109 -3.11 17.02 -14.41
CA MET A 109 -4.16 16.82 -15.42
C MET A 109 -5.54 17.19 -14.88
N PHE A 110 -5.85 16.83 -13.63
CA PHE A 110 -7.11 17.20 -13.01
C PHE A 110 -7.20 18.71 -12.78
N GLN A 111 -6.11 19.34 -12.37
CA GLN A 111 -6.02 20.79 -12.22
C GLN A 111 -6.16 21.53 -13.57
N GLU A 112 -5.49 21.07 -14.61
CA GLU A 112 -5.60 21.60 -15.98
C GLU A 112 -7.01 21.43 -16.54
N MET A 113 -7.63 20.26 -16.34
CA MET A 113 -9.02 20.02 -16.75
C MET A 113 -9.98 20.98 -16.02
N MET A 114 -9.79 21.18 -14.72
CA MET A 114 -10.61 22.09 -13.93
C MET A 114 -10.45 23.53 -14.42
N GLN A 115 -9.22 23.96 -14.69
CA GLN A 115 -8.92 25.29 -15.21
C GLN A 115 -9.55 25.50 -16.59
N THR A 116 -9.37 24.54 -17.49
CA THR A 116 -9.93 24.57 -18.85
C THR A 116 -11.45 24.62 -18.83
N ALA A 117 -12.11 23.81 -17.98
CA ALA A 117 -13.56 23.83 -17.82
C ALA A 117 -14.06 25.18 -17.27
N THR A 118 -13.28 25.80 -16.39
CA THR A 118 -13.61 27.11 -15.81
C THR A 118 -13.49 28.21 -16.86
N GLU A 119 -12.42 28.20 -17.66
CA GLU A 119 -12.24 29.11 -18.79
C GLU A 119 -13.36 28.96 -19.83
N LEU A 120 -13.73 27.74 -20.18
CA LEU A 120 -14.83 27.48 -21.12
C LEU A 120 -16.13 28.09 -20.61
N ARG A 121 -16.44 27.91 -19.31
CA ARG A 121 -17.63 28.48 -18.69
C ARG A 121 -17.64 30.01 -18.75
N VAL A 122 -16.50 30.65 -18.54
CA VAL A 122 -16.35 32.11 -18.67
C VAL A 122 -16.55 32.56 -20.12
N LYS A 123 -15.90 31.90 -21.09
CA LYS A 123 -16.04 32.21 -22.52
C LYS A 123 -17.49 32.04 -23.00
N MET A 124 -18.17 30.99 -22.54
CA MET A 124 -19.57 30.72 -22.89
C MET A 124 -20.53 31.77 -22.31
N LYS A 125 -20.30 32.22 -21.06
CA LYS A 125 -21.03 33.36 -20.49
C LYS A 125 -20.83 34.63 -21.32
N LYS A 126 -19.58 34.95 -21.67
CA LYS A 126 -19.23 36.12 -22.49
C LYS A 126 -19.83 36.05 -23.90
N LEU A 127 -19.89 34.86 -24.50
CA LEU A 127 -20.53 34.65 -25.79
C LEU A 127 -22.03 34.93 -25.68
N LYS A 128 -22.70 34.41 -24.64
CA LYS A 128 -24.12 34.59 -24.41
C LYS A 128 -24.50 36.07 -24.19
N THR A 129 -23.69 36.82 -23.44
CA THR A 129 -23.92 38.27 -23.27
C THR A 129 -23.75 39.03 -24.59
N ARG A 130 -22.67 38.75 -25.34
CA ARG A 130 -22.46 39.35 -26.67
C ARG A 130 -23.59 39.04 -27.65
N GLN A 131 -24.13 37.82 -27.62
CA GLN A 131 -25.26 37.45 -28.46
C GLN A 131 -26.53 38.20 -28.08
N ALA A 132 -26.80 38.38 -26.78
CA ALA A 132 -27.93 39.17 -26.30
C ALA A 132 -27.80 40.65 -26.71
N GLU A 133 -26.63 41.26 -26.51
CA GLU A 133 -26.32 42.63 -26.95
C GLU A 133 -26.51 42.79 -28.46
N LYS A 134 -26.06 41.82 -29.25
CA LYS A 134 -26.19 41.87 -30.71
C LYS A 134 -27.65 41.76 -31.16
N MET A 135 -28.45 40.88 -30.56
CA MET A 135 -29.88 40.79 -30.85
C MET A 135 -30.63 42.06 -30.43
N GLU A 136 -30.24 42.69 -29.32
CA GLU A 136 -30.80 43.96 -28.87
C GLU A 136 -30.44 45.09 -29.83
N HIS A 137 -29.19 45.14 -30.30
CA HIS A 137 -28.75 46.11 -31.30
C HIS A 137 -29.48 45.94 -32.64
N GLU A 138 -29.59 44.71 -33.15
CA GLU A 138 -30.35 44.38 -34.37
C GLU A 138 -31.85 44.69 -34.24
N ARG A 139 -32.41 44.61 -33.02
CA ARG A 139 -33.79 45.03 -32.75
C ARG A 139 -33.91 46.56 -32.75
N ALA A 140 -33.00 47.27 -32.09
CA ALA A 140 -32.98 48.72 -32.06
C ALA A 140 -32.78 49.32 -33.46
N GLU A 141 -31.91 48.71 -34.28
CA GLU A 141 -31.67 49.12 -35.66
C GLU A 141 -32.89 48.88 -36.55
N ARG A 142 -33.57 47.74 -36.42
CA ARG A 142 -34.86 47.51 -37.10
C ARG A 142 -35.91 48.56 -36.74
N ILE A 143 -36.05 48.87 -35.45
CA ILE A 143 -36.98 49.92 -34.99
C ILE A 143 -36.60 51.28 -35.58
N HIS A 144 -35.31 51.64 -35.57
CA HIS A 144 -34.85 52.89 -36.16
C HIS A 144 -35.13 52.95 -37.66
N ASN A 145 -34.80 51.89 -38.41
CA ASN A 145 -35.00 51.86 -39.86
C ASN A 145 -36.49 51.93 -40.20
N SER A 146 -37.36 51.20 -39.48
CA SER A 146 -38.82 51.33 -39.64
C SER A 146 -39.35 52.71 -39.31
N LEU A 147 -38.79 53.38 -38.29
CA LEU A 147 -39.14 54.76 -37.95
C LEU A 147 -38.74 55.72 -39.09
N THR A 148 -37.52 55.57 -39.62
CA THR A 148 -37.02 56.37 -40.75
C THR A 148 -37.86 56.14 -42.01
N ASP A 149 -38.15 54.87 -42.35
CA ASP A 149 -38.97 54.50 -43.50
C ASP A 149 -40.39 55.08 -43.40
N TYR A 150 -41.04 54.94 -42.24
CA TYR A 150 -42.38 55.47 -41.98
C TYR A 150 -42.45 56.99 -42.20
N PHE A 151 -41.44 57.74 -41.73
CA PHE A 151 -41.38 59.19 -41.91
C PHE A 151 -40.96 59.62 -43.33
N THR A 152 -40.19 58.82 -44.06
CA THR A 152 -39.89 59.08 -45.48
C THR A 152 -41.09 58.84 -46.39
N VAL A 153 -41.93 57.83 -46.10
CA VAL A 153 -43.16 57.55 -46.87
C VAL A 153 -44.26 58.57 -46.56
N ASN A 154 -44.26 59.15 -45.34
CA ASN A 154 -45.21 60.18 -44.90
C ASN A 154 -44.51 61.53 -44.56
N PRO A 155 -43.95 62.25 -45.54
CA PRO A 155 -43.12 63.44 -45.29
C PRO A 155 -43.88 64.65 -44.69
N LYS A 156 -45.23 64.63 -44.71
CA LYS A 156 -46.08 65.67 -44.08
C LYS A 156 -46.42 65.39 -42.61
N LYS A 157 -46.10 64.19 -42.09
CA LYS A 157 -46.43 63.74 -40.72
C LYS A 157 -45.16 63.46 -39.90
N GLY A 158 -44.31 64.47 -39.72
CA GLY A 158 -43.21 64.36 -38.75
C GLY A 158 -43.73 64.24 -37.31
N LEU A 159 -42.92 63.70 -36.39
CA LEU A 159 -43.27 63.54 -34.96
C LEU A 159 -43.82 64.82 -34.32
N SER A 160 -43.38 66.00 -34.79
CA SER A 160 -43.80 67.31 -34.30
C SER A 160 -45.21 67.74 -34.75
N ASN A 161 -45.80 67.11 -35.77
CA ASN A 161 -47.13 67.45 -36.33
C ASN A 161 -48.10 66.24 -36.38
N ALA A 162 -47.75 65.10 -35.80
CA ALA A 162 -48.56 63.87 -35.84
C ALA A 162 -49.76 63.92 -34.88
N LYS A 163 -50.93 63.41 -35.30
CA LYS A 163 -52.11 63.29 -34.43
C LYS A 163 -52.00 62.05 -33.55
N LEU A 164 -52.75 62.03 -32.45
CA LEU A 164 -52.73 60.91 -31.48
C LEU A 164 -53.08 59.56 -32.11
N ASP A 165 -53.97 59.55 -33.11
CA ASP A 165 -54.39 58.32 -33.81
C ASP A 165 -53.26 57.76 -34.69
N ASP A 166 -52.48 58.62 -35.35
CA ASP A 166 -51.33 58.23 -36.17
C ASP A 166 -50.22 57.58 -35.31
N LEU A 167 -50.03 58.06 -34.07
CA LEU A 167 -49.09 57.47 -33.10
C LEU A 167 -49.55 56.11 -32.59
N HIS A 168 -50.87 55.90 -32.42
CA HIS A 168 -51.42 54.61 -32.01
C HIS A 168 -51.29 53.54 -33.11
N GLU A 169 -51.49 53.92 -34.37
CA GLU A 169 -51.31 53.02 -35.52
C GLU A 169 -49.86 52.55 -35.64
N PHE A 170 -48.90 53.47 -35.54
CA PHE A 170 -47.47 53.13 -35.54
C PHE A 170 -47.09 52.23 -34.35
N LEU A 171 -47.60 52.50 -33.14
CA LEU A 171 -47.38 51.64 -31.97
C LEU A 171 -47.97 50.23 -32.16
N ALA A 172 -49.09 50.10 -32.87
CA ALA A 172 -49.70 48.82 -33.18
C ALA A 172 -48.88 48.02 -34.20
N GLU A 173 -48.24 48.66 -35.18
CA GLU A 173 -47.29 48.00 -36.09
C GLU A 173 -45.99 47.62 -35.38
N LEU A 174 -45.45 48.49 -34.52
CA LEU A 174 -44.23 48.23 -33.76
C LEU A 174 -44.41 47.06 -32.76
N LYS A 175 -45.61 46.87 -32.22
CA LYS A 175 -45.96 45.70 -31.39
C LYS A 175 -46.06 44.38 -32.18
N LYS A 176 -46.17 44.43 -33.51
CA LYS A 176 -46.20 43.23 -34.37
C LYS A 176 -44.79 42.77 -34.79
N MET A 177 -43.76 43.57 -34.52
CA MET A 177 -42.33 43.25 -34.71
C MET A 177 -41.68 42.66 -33.45
#